data_AF-A0AAF0Y369-F1
#
_entry.id   AF-A0AAF0Y369-F1
#
_cell.length_a   1.000
_cell.length_b   1.000
_cell.length_c   1.000
_cell.angle_alpha   90.00
_cell.angle_beta   90.00
_cell.angle_gamma   90.00
#
_symmetry.space_group_name_H-M   'P 1'
#
loop_
_entity.id
_entity.type
_entity.pdbx_description
1 polymer ?
#
loop_
_entity_poly.entity_id
_entity_poly.type
_entity_poly.pdbx_seq_one_letter_code
_entity_poly.pdbx_strand_id
1 'polypeptide(L)'
;MSSTFPQLLKRSAFVTHDPLIARVYASNVRSMQKYEDYGLKFPVHRTKGGRYIKVGTLDGGPGVDAMWSSGEKEMRFIDTWGDGTVPWSKTAKTAKVARASIYAEDTVAEPEKKEFIANVDAMTEPEFEKYVEHIRSHRHELREALWAETTAPAPDESTLAHAAARGIARQTAAAEFQSGLTTAALADPSSSRLQGSPHELHGLAYSSAPAAGAAADPARAHKGRALDRIARPGKSHLGIEGTNADFVVGLGGLTAISRTGAVRVTDRPSLTQFDYKRSSKKAGIADFKVAEAEIMKPASVIGLTQRTGRDAVWLGLSHSTLRTPGALDSFRFHIKVDEADTDAPVPGSRAWVGKDTASAAPATAAEGALGVLGGPRATRVQGQGAEAVRRIQAQTSRTAINNLLNRITKQPPQ
;
A
#
# COMPACT_ATOMS: atom_id res chain seq x y z
N MET A 1 32.91 -21.97 -30.79
CA MET A 1 31.60 -21.46 -31.28
C MET A 1 30.51 -22.17 -30.48
N SER A 2 29.76 -21.48 -29.61
CA SER A 2 28.64 -22.11 -28.90
C SER A 2 27.58 -22.53 -29.93
N SER A 3 27.06 -23.76 -29.82
CA SER A 3 26.00 -24.24 -30.72
C SER A 3 24.77 -23.33 -30.68
N THR A 4 24.05 -23.26 -31.81
CA THR A 4 22.89 -22.38 -32.00
C THR A 4 21.72 -22.74 -31.08
N PHE A 5 21.58 -24.03 -30.74
CA PHE A 5 20.47 -24.52 -29.93
C PHE A 5 20.49 -24.00 -28.46
N PRO A 6 21.58 -24.09 -27.68
CA PRO A 6 21.65 -23.48 -26.35
C PRO A 6 21.36 -21.97 -26.34
N GLN A 7 21.72 -21.25 -27.40
CA GLN A 7 21.41 -19.82 -27.51
C GLN A 7 19.90 -19.58 -27.71
N LEU A 8 19.25 -20.39 -28.54
CA LEU A 8 17.79 -20.36 -28.71
C LEU A 8 17.08 -20.76 -27.42
N LEU A 9 17.57 -21.80 -26.72
CA LEU A 9 17.02 -22.23 -25.45
C LEU A 9 17.09 -21.11 -24.41
N LYS A 10 18.25 -20.47 -24.25
CA LYS A 10 18.43 -19.31 -23.34
C LYS A 10 17.47 -18.15 -23.62
N ARG A 11 17.05 -17.97 -24.87
CA ARG A 11 16.10 -16.92 -25.30
C ARG A 11 14.64 -17.37 -25.26
N SER A 12 14.37 -18.66 -25.06
CA SER A 12 13.01 -19.17 -25.03
C SER A 12 12.25 -18.65 -23.82
N ALA A 13 10.93 -18.45 -23.97
CA ALA A 13 10.07 -18.05 -22.85
C ALA A 13 10.10 -19.06 -21.69
N PHE A 14 10.39 -20.34 -21.97
CA PHE A 14 10.53 -21.39 -20.97
C PHE A 14 11.67 -21.16 -19.99
N VAL A 15 12.82 -20.66 -20.45
CA VAL A 15 13.97 -20.41 -19.55
C VAL A 15 13.68 -19.32 -18.53
N THR A 16 12.70 -18.45 -18.82
CA THR A 16 12.27 -17.43 -17.86
C THR A 16 11.37 -17.98 -16.75
N HIS A 17 10.95 -19.24 -16.80
CA HIS A 17 10.18 -19.88 -15.74
C HIS A 17 11.07 -20.11 -14.51
N ASP A 18 10.64 -19.56 -13.38
CA ASP A 18 11.25 -19.80 -12.09
C ASP A 18 10.17 -20.37 -11.16
N PRO A 19 10.30 -21.62 -10.66
CA PRO A 19 9.29 -22.23 -9.80
C PRO A 19 9.15 -21.50 -8.45
N LEU A 20 10.14 -20.71 -8.03
CA LEU A 20 10.07 -19.94 -6.79
C LEU A 20 9.24 -18.66 -6.95
N ILE A 21 9.13 -18.14 -8.18
CA ILE A 21 8.40 -16.91 -8.47
C ILE A 21 7.04 -17.29 -9.05
N ALA A 22 5.97 -17.03 -8.28
CA ALA A 22 4.62 -17.25 -8.77
C ALA A 22 4.32 -16.35 -9.99
N ARG A 23 4.38 -16.93 -11.19
CA ARG A 23 4.05 -16.25 -12.44
C ARG A 23 2.70 -16.72 -12.98
N VAL A 24 1.92 -15.75 -13.48
CA VAL A 24 0.69 -16.02 -14.22
C VAL A 24 1.02 -16.14 -15.70
N TYR A 25 0.72 -17.29 -16.28
CA TYR A 25 0.83 -17.55 -17.71
C TYR A 25 -0.55 -17.40 -18.35
N ALA A 26 -0.57 -16.83 -19.55
CA ALA A 26 -1.77 -16.68 -20.36
C ALA A 26 -1.58 -17.37 -21.70
N SER A 27 -2.62 -18.06 -22.18
CA SER A 27 -2.66 -18.61 -23.54
C SER A 27 -3.66 -17.84 -24.41
N ASN A 28 -3.49 -17.95 -25.72
CA ASN A 28 -4.48 -17.47 -26.69
C ASN A 28 -5.78 -18.24 -26.51
N VAL A 29 -6.91 -17.53 -26.54
CA VAL A 29 -8.25 -18.13 -26.30
C VAL A 29 -8.51 -19.32 -27.23
N ARG A 30 -8.12 -19.20 -28.51
CA ARG A 30 -8.27 -20.27 -29.51
C ARG A 30 -7.38 -21.48 -29.21
N SER A 31 -6.15 -21.27 -28.75
CA SER A 31 -5.22 -22.37 -28.43
C SER A 31 -5.70 -23.14 -27.20
N MET A 32 -6.10 -22.39 -26.16
CA MET A 32 -6.67 -22.95 -24.94
C MET A 32 -7.96 -23.72 -25.20
N GLN A 33 -8.92 -23.16 -25.95
CA GLN A 33 -10.23 -23.81 -26.16
C GLN A 33 -10.15 -25.08 -27.01
N LYS A 34 -9.23 -25.13 -27.99
CA LYS A 34 -9.17 -26.21 -28.96
C LYS A 34 -8.15 -27.29 -28.59
N TYR A 35 -7.02 -26.89 -28.01
CA TYR A 35 -5.87 -27.76 -27.79
C TYR A 35 -5.40 -27.80 -26.33
N GLU A 36 -5.99 -26.97 -25.47
CA GLU A 36 -5.58 -26.83 -24.07
C GLU A 36 -4.09 -26.54 -23.92
N ASP A 37 -3.55 -25.83 -24.91
CA ASP A 37 -2.13 -25.58 -25.07
C ASP A 37 -1.76 -24.22 -24.45
N TYR A 38 -0.81 -24.26 -23.52
CA TYR A 38 -0.22 -23.11 -22.84
C TYR A 38 1.25 -22.91 -23.23
N GLY A 39 1.73 -23.62 -24.24
CA GLY A 39 3.15 -23.76 -24.51
C GLY A 39 3.82 -24.46 -23.34
N LEU A 40 3.29 -25.60 -22.90
CA LEU A 40 3.91 -26.46 -21.88
C LEU A 40 4.21 -27.83 -22.50
N LYS A 41 4.97 -28.67 -21.79
CA LYS A 41 5.30 -30.03 -22.25
C LYS A 41 4.05 -30.90 -22.43
N PHE A 42 3.06 -30.71 -21.56
CA PHE A 42 1.79 -31.44 -21.56
C PHE A 42 0.61 -30.47 -21.65
N PRO A 43 -0.49 -30.84 -22.31
CA PRO A 43 -1.70 -30.02 -22.34
C PRO A 43 -2.30 -29.88 -20.93
N VAL A 44 -2.92 -28.74 -20.67
CA VAL A 44 -3.52 -28.44 -19.37
C VAL A 44 -5.03 -28.50 -19.48
N HIS A 45 -5.58 -29.67 -19.15
CA HIS A 45 -7.01 -29.94 -19.25
C HIS A 45 -7.81 -29.10 -18.26
N ARG A 46 -8.74 -28.26 -18.76
CA ARG A 46 -9.59 -27.38 -17.93
C ARG A 46 -11.04 -27.47 -18.33
N THR A 47 -11.86 -28.01 -17.43
CA THR A 47 -13.31 -28.13 -17.65
C THR A 47 -14.02 -26.77 -17.76
N LYS A 48 -13.55 -25.77 -17.02
CA LYS A 48 -14.09 -24.40 -17.02
C LYS A 48 -13.07 -23.41 -16.45
N GLY A 49 -13.01 -22.20 -17.02
CA GLY A 49 -12.27 -21.09 -16.42
C GLY A 49 -11.60 -20.16 -17.45
N GLY A 50 -10.96 -19.13 -16.92
CA GLY A 50 -10.20 -18.15 -17.69
C GLY A 50 -8.87 -18.71 -18.20
N ARG A 51 -8.26 -18.01 -19.15
CA ARG A 51 -7.00 -18.37 -19.84
C ARG A 51 -5.72 -18.29 -19.01
N TYR A 52 -5.84 -18.14 -17.69
CA TYR A 52 -4.73 -17.80 -16.80
C TYR A 52 -4.41 -18.97 -15.87
N ILE A 53 -3.16 -19.40 -15.87
CA ILE A 53 -2.66 -20.49 -15.01
C ILE A 53 -1.39 -20.05 -14.28
N LYS A 54 -1.13 -20.67 -13.13
CA LYS A 54 0.16 -20.64 -12.44
C LYS A 54 0.78 -22.02 -12.55
N VAL A 55 2.03 -22.07 -12.97
CA VAL A 55 2.78 -23.32 -13.07
C VAL A 55 3.73 -23.38 -11.87
N GLY A 56 3.66 -24.46 -11.09
CA GLY A 56 4.56 -24.72 -9.98
C GLY A 56 5.76 -25.54 -10.41
N THR A 57 5.52 -26.65 -11.12
CA THR A 57 6.58 -27.50 -11.70
C THR A 57 6.22 -27.85 -13.15
N LEU A 58 7.22 -27.80 -14.03
CA LEU A 58 7.04 -28.11 -15.46
C LEU A 58 6.89 -29.62 -15.72
N ASP A 59 7.52 -30.44 -14.88
CA ASP A 59 7.49 -31.89 -14.98
C ASP A 59 7.38 -32.47 -13.57
N GLY A 60 6.26 -33.14 -13.29
CA GLY A 60 6.04 -33.82 -12.01
C GLY A 60 6.71 -35.20 -11.93
N GLY A 61 7.29 -35.67 -13.03
CA GLY A 61 7.82 -37.02 -13.17
C GLY A 61 6.95 -37.91 -14.07
N PRO A 62 7.37 -39.17 -14.29
CA PRO A 62 6.65 -40.10 -15.16
C PRO A 62 5.22 -40.35 -14.65
N GLY A 63 4.23 -40.00 -15.47
CA GLY A 63 2.81 -40.17 -15.15
C GLY A 63 2.20 -39.06 -14.29
N VAL A 64 2.95 -38.01 -13.96
CA VAL A 64 2.47 -36.84 -13.22
C VAL A 64 2.54 -35.62 -14.13
N ASP A 65 1.37 -35.11 -14.52
CA ASP A 65 1.26 -33.88 -15.31
C ASP A 65 1.91 -32.69 -14.59
N ALA A 66 2.21 -31.63 -15.34
CA ALA A 66 2.74 -30.39 -14.78
C ALA A 66 1.86 -29.90 -13.63
N MET A 67 2.45 -29.57 -12.47
CA MET A 67 1.66 -29.09 -11.34
C MET A 67 1.24 -27.64 -11.63
N TRP A 68 -0.04 -27.44 -11.91
CA TRP A 68 -0.59 -26.12 -12.19
C TRP A 68 -1.79 -25.79 -11.29
N SER A 69 -2.05 -24.50 -11.12
CA SER A 69 -3.23 -23.98 -10.42
C SER A 69 -3.85 -22.81 -11.19
N SER A 70 -5.09 -22.44 -10.88
CA SER A 70 -5.72 -21.28 -11.52
C SER A 70 -5.01 -19.98 -11.15
N GLY A 71 -4.65 -19.17 -12.14
CA GLY A 71 -4.07 -17.83 -11.97
C GLY A 71 -5.10 -16.71 -12.07
N GLU A 72 -6.39 -17.03 -12.05
CA GLU A 72 -7.45 -16.03 -12.25
C GLU A 72 -7.53 -15.00 -11.13
N LYS A 73 -7.23 -15.39 -9.88
CA LYS A 73 -7.26 -14.46 -8.75
C LYS A 73 -6.19 -13.37 -8.93
N GLU A 74 -4.98 -13.79 -9.27
CA GLU A 74 -3.85 -12.90 -9.55
C GLU A 74 -4.11 -12.02 -10.77
N MET A 75 -4.67 -12.59 -11.83
CA MET A 75 -4.99 -11.78 -13.01
C MET A 75 -6.07 -10.74 -12.71
N ARG A 76 -7.16 -11.09 -12.00
CA ARG A 76 -8.20 -10.11 -11.63
C ARG A 76 -7.64 -9.01 -10.74
N PHE A 77 -6.70 -9.36 -9.87
CA PHE A 77 -5.98 -8.37 -9.08
C PHE A 77 -5.18 -7.43 -10.00
N ILE A 78 -4.38 -7.96 -10.93
CA ILE A 78 -3.60 -7.15 -11.88
C ILE A 78 -4.51 -6.25 -12.72
N ASP A 79 -5.61 -6.79 -13.23
CA ASP A 79 -6.62 -6.06 -14.02
C ASP A 79 -7.33 -4.96 -13.21
N THR A 80 -7.53 -5.16 -11.90
CA THR A 80 -8.19 -4.14 -11.07
C THR A 80 -7.23 -3.09 -10.54
N TRP A 81 -5.99 -3.47 -10.25
CA TRP A 81 -5.06 -2.67 -9.44
C TRP A 81 -3.77 -2.27 -10.17
N GLY A 82 -3.46 -2.91 -11.29
CA GLY A 82 -2.24 -2.73 -12.10
C GLY A 82 -2.39 -1.75 -13.26
N ASP A 83 -3.59 -1.23 -13.51
CA ASP A 83 -3.87 -0.26 -14.60
C ASP A 83 -3.20 1.12 -14.39
N GLY A 84 -2.57 1.34 -13.23
CA GLY A 84 -1.95 2.63 -12.88
C GLY A 84 -2.97 3.73 -12.55
N THR A 85 -4.26 3.41 -12.48
CA THR A 85 -5.34 4.34 -12.09
C THR A 85 -5.33 4.62 -10.58
N VAL A 86 -4.88 3.65 -9.81
CA VAL A 86 -4.82 3.67 -8.34
C VAL A 86 -3.55 4.39 -7.88
N PRO A 87 -3.67 5.42 -7.01
CA PRO A 87 -2.52 6.17 -6.51
C PRO A 87 -1.81 5.37 -5.40
N TRP A 88 -0.99 4.41 -5.81
CA TRP A 88 -0.15 3.64 -4.88
C TRP A 88 0.94 4.52 -4.25
N SER A 89 1.02 4.55 -2.93
CA SER A 89 2.05 5.23 -2.15
C SER A 89 2.87 4.26 -1.30
N LYS A 90 4.16 4.56 -1.15
CA LYS A 90 5.01 3.95 -0.12
C LYS A 90 4.48 4.35 1.26
N THR A 91 4.73 3.52 2.26
CA THR A 91 4.19 3.63 3.61
C THR A 91 4.14 5.07 4.10
N ALA A 92 3.03 5.52 4.70
CA ALA A 92 2.69 6.90 5.04
C ALA A 92 3.63 7.56 6.08
N LYS A 93 4.94 7.56 5.84
CA LYS A 93 5.77 8.69 6.20
C LYS A 93 5.22 9.80 5.32
N THR A 94 4.42 10.66 5.94
CA THR A 94 4.00 11.95 5.43
C THR A 94 5.24 12.77 5.14
N ALA A 95 6.00 12.40 4.10
CA ALA A 95 6.75 13.35 3.34
C ALA A 95 5.70 14.40 3.00
N LYS A 96 5.78 15.55 3.66
CA LYS A 96 5.12 16.75 3.19
C LYS A 96 5.65 16.89 1.78
N VAL A 97 4.92 16.33 0.81
CA VAL A 97 5.06 16.67 -0.58
C VAL A 97 4.65 18.13 -0.56
N ALA A 98 5.63 18.99 -0.25
CA ALA A 98 5.58 20.38 -0.60
C ALA A 98 5.07 20.36 -2.03
N ARG A 99 3.99 21.09 -2.27
CA ARG A 99 3.38 21.23 -3.59
C ARG A 99 4.38 21.95 -4.49
N ALA A 100 5.50 21.30 -4.81
CA ALA A 100 6.43 21.68 -5.83
C ALA A 100 5.60 21.60 -7.09
N SER A 101 5.31 22.78 -7.64
CA SER A 101 4.51 22.88 -8.85
C SER A 101 5.19 22.07 -9.94
N ILE A 102 4.39 21.54 -10.87
CA ILE A 102 4.87 20.81 -12.06
C ILE A 102 5.82 21.71 -12.91
N TYR A 103 5.86 23.02 -12.65
CA TYR A 103 6.73 24.01 -13.28
C TYR A 103 7.97 24.39 -12.47
N ALA A 104 8.26 23.70 -11.36
CA ALA A 104 9.54 23.89 -10.67
C ALA A 104 10.62 23.08 -11.41
N GLU A 105 11.25 23.70 -12.41
CA GLU A 105 12.14 23.03 -13.37
C GLU A 105 13.43 22.43 -12.80
N ASP A 106 13.82 22.66 -11.54
CA ASP A 106 15.22 22.38 -11.12
C ASP A 106 15.45 21.67 -9.79
N THR A 107 14.44 21.22 -9.06
CA THR A 107 14.71 20.34 -7.91
C THR A 107 14.72 18.89 -8.37
N VAL A 108 15.80 18.48 -9.03
CA VAL A 108 16.17 17.06 -9.12
C VAL A 108 16.30 16.60 -7.68
N ALA A 109 15.29 15.90 -7.17
CA ALA A 109 15.34 15.32 -5.84
C ALA A 109 16.62 14.48 -5.79
N GLU A 110 17.55 14.84 -4.90
CA GLU A 110 18.75 14.04 -4.74
C GLU A 110 18.30 12.61 -4.49
N PRO A 111 18.81 11.63 -5.27
CA PRO A 111 18.40 10.25 -5.10
C PRO A 111 18.68 9.88 -3.65
N GLU A 112 17.65 9.40 -2.94
CA GLU A 112 17.81 8.93 -1.57
C GLU A 112 19.01 7.97 -1.55
N LYS A 113 20.06 8.32 -0.80
CA LYS A 113 21.24 7.47 -0.64
C LYS A 113 20.78 6.17 0.00
N LYS A 114 20.63 5.12 -0.81
CA LYS A 114 20.27 3.79 -0.33
C LYS A 114 21.49 3.19 0.35
N GLU A 115 21.46 3.10 1.66
CA GLU A 115 22.46 2.37 2.42
C GLU A 115 22.26 0.87 2.17
N PHE A 116 23.33 0.22 1.72
CA PHE A 116 23.30 -1.19 1.35
C PHE A 116 24.03 -2.00 2.41
N ILE A 117 23.32 -2.76 3.22
CA ILE A 117 23.96 -3.65 4.20
C ILE A 117 23.81 -5.09 3.71
N ALA A 118 24.86 -5.90 3.90
CA ALA A 118 24.80 -7.30 3.56
C ALA A 118 23.77 -8.03 4.43
N ASN A 119 22.93 -8.87 3.83
CA ASN A 119 21.89 -9.59 4.56
C ASN A 119 22.51 -10.78 5.32
N VAL A 120 22.94 -10.54 6.55
CA VAL A 120 23.57 -11.53 7.44
C VAL A 120 22.68 -12.75 7.66
N ASP A 121 21.37 -12.57 7.75
CA ASP A 121 20.41 -13.65 8.02
C ASP A 121 20.27 -14.63 6.84
N ALA A 122 20.61 -14.19 5.63
CA ALA A 122 20.54 -15.01 4.43
C ALA A 122 21.87 -15.71 4.10
N MET A 123 22.95 -15.40 4.81
CA MET A 123 24.26 -16.02 4.58
C MET A 123 24.30 -17.43 5.15
N THR A 124 24.97 -18.33 4.45
CA THR A 124 25.40 -19.59 5.05
C THR A 124 26.50 -19.32 6.08
N GLU A 125 26.67 -20.22 7.07
CA GLU A 125 27.72 -20.10 8.09
C GLU A 125 29.13 -19.85 7.51
N PRO A 126 29.62 -20.58 6.48
CA PRO A 126 30.93 -20.30 5.89
C PRO A 126 31.00 -18.97 5.13
N GLU A 127 29.88 -18.49 4.58
CA GLU A 127 29.83 -17.15 3.96
C GLU A 127 29.87 -16.06 5.02
N PHE A 128 29.20 -16.28 6.15
CA PHE A 128 29.22 -15.38 7.29
C PHE A 128 30.62 -15.28 7.92
N GLU A 129 31.34 -16.39 8.09
CA GLU A 129 32.73 -16.37 8.56
C GLU A 129 33.62 -15.54 7.65
N LYS A 130 33.55 -15.77 6.33
CA LYS A 130 34.28 -14.97 5.33
C LYS A 130 33.90 -13.50 5.37
N TYR A 131 32.63 -13.20 5.58
CA TYR A 131 32.14 -11.84 5.73
C TYR A 131 32.71 -11.16 6.99
N VAL A 132 32.76 -11.87 8.12
CA VAL A 132 33.34 -11.36 9.37
C VAL A 132 34.85 -11.15 9.23
N GLU A 133 35.57 -12.07 8.60
CA GLU A 133 37.00 -11.90 8.29
C GLU A 133 37.24 -10.68 7.39
N HIS A 134 36.41 -10.50 6.37
CA HIS A 134 36.45 -9.33 5.50
C HIS A 134 36.19 -8.02 6.26
N ILE A 135 35.24 -7.99 7.20
CA ILE A 135 35.05 -6.81 8.06
C ILE A 135 36.27 -6.58 8.96
N ARG A 136 36.83 -7.65 9.53
CA ARG A 136 38.01 -7.57 10.41
C ARG A 136 39.23 -7.00 9.70
N SER A 137 39.43 -7.32 8.42
CA SER A 137 40.56 -6.78 7.65
C SER A 137 40.46 -5.27 7.45
N HIS A 138 39.25 -4.70 7.37
CA HIS A 138 39.01 -3.27 7.21
C HIS A 138 38.83 -2.51 8.56
N ARG A 139 39.17 -3.14 9.68
CA ARG A 139 39.04 -2.52 11.02
C ARG A 139 39.88 -1.24 11.16
N HIS A 140 41.02 -1.16 10.47
CA HIS A 140 41.87 0.02 10.52
C HIS A 140 41.18 1.24 9.89
N GLU A 141 40.57 1.05 8.72
CA GLU A 141 39.84 2.11 8.00
C GLU A 141 38.64 2.61 8.79
N LEU A 142 37.91 1.70 9.46
CA LEU A 142 36.83 2.10 10.38
C LEU A 142 37.35 2.99 11.51
N ARG A 143 38.51 2.64 12.08
CA ARG A 143 39.13 3.43 13.15
C ARG A 143 39.52 4.82 12.62
N GLU A 144 40.11 4.90 11.44
CA GLU A 144 40.46 6.18 10.80
C GLU A 144 39.22 7.03 10.52
N ALA A 145 38.15 6.45 9.98
CA ALA A 145 36.90 7.16 9.71
C ALA A 145 36.26 7.73 10.99
N LEU A 146 36.25 6.95 12.08
CA LEU A 146 35.74 7.40 13.38
C LEU A 146 36.55 8.57 13.96
N TRP A 147 37.87 8.53 13.82
CA TRP A 147 38.74 9.60 14.32
C TRP A 147 38.89 10.77 13.36
N ALA A 148 38.47 10.66 12.10
CA ALA A 148 38.41 11.80 11.19
C ALA A 148 37.37 12.84 11.64
N GLU A 149 36.27 12.39 12.26
CA GLU A 149 35.23 13.26 12.80
C GLU A 149 35.54 13.82 14.19
N THR A 150 36.55 13.28 14.88
CA THR A 150 36.81 13.56 16.30
C THR A 150 38.26 14.01 16.54
N THR A 151 38.52 14.81 17.57
CA THR A 151 39.91 15.16 17.92
C THR A 151 40.71 13.90 18.27
N ALA A 152 41.91 13.76 17.69
CA ALA A 152 42.74 12.57 17.84
C ALA A 152 42.94 12.22 19.33
N PRO A 153 42.60 10.99 19.76
CA PRO A 153 42.66 10.58 21.15
C PRO A 153 44.11 10.34 21.57
N ALA A 154 44.36 10.32 22.88
CA ALA A 154 45.63 9.83 23.40
C ALA A 154 45.91 8.40 22.88
N PRO A 155 47.17 8.00 22.66
CA PRO A 155 47.51 6.68 22.08
C PRO A 155 46.90 5.50 22.84
N ASP A 156 46.76 5.63 24.17
CA ASP A 156 46.18 4.61 25.06
C ASP A 156 44.66 4.46 24.89
N GLU A 157 44.00 5.46 24.31
CA GLU A 157 42.55 5.52 24.11
C GLU A 157 42.13 5.14 22.67
N SER A 158 43.10 4.76 21.83
CA SER A 158 42.89 4.49 20.39
C SER A 158 42.12 3.19 20.09
N THR A 159 41.68 2.45 21.11
CA THR A 159 40.94 1.19 20.91
C THR A 159 39.46 1.46 20.61
N LEU A 160 38.88 0.68 19.68
CA LEU A 160 37.46 0.79 19.32
C LEU A 160 36.52 0.55 20.52
N ALA A 161 36.91 -0.30 21.47
CA ALA A 161 36.15 -0.54 22.69
C ALA A 161 36.07 0.73 23.56
N HIS A 162 37.15 1.50 23.67
CA HIS A 162 37.14 2.78 24.35
C HIS A 162 36.31 3.83 23.61
N ALA A 163 36.42 3.90 22.29
CA ALA A 163 35.59 4.81 21.47
C ALA A 163 34.10 4.52 21.61
N ALA A 164 33.71 3.24 21.65
CA ALA A 164 32.33 2.81 21.90
C ALA A 164 31.89 3.13 23.34
N ALA A 165 32.71 2.84 24.35
CA ALA A 165 32.40 3.10 25.75
C ALA A 165 32.22 4.59 26.06
N ARG A 166 32.95 5.47 25.36
CA ARG A 166 32.81 6.93 25.48
C ARG A 166 31.69 7.54 24.64
N GLY A 167 31.01 6.74 23.82
CA GLY A 167 29.98 7.23 22.89
C GLY A 167 30.53 8.07 21.74
N ILE A 168 31.85 8.01 21.48
CA ILE A 168 32.48 8.65 20.33
C ILE A 168 32.05 7.94 19.05
N ALA A 169 31.99 6.60 19.09
CA ALA A 169 31.38 5.82 18.01
C ALA A 169 29.86 5.99 18.05
N ARG A 170 29.31 6.74 17.08
CA ARG A 170 27.86 6.80 16.87
C ARG A 170 27.34 5.38 16.65
N GLN A 171 26.14 5.09 17.15
CA GLN A 171 25.48 3.80 16.93
C GLN A 171 25.31 3.50 15.43
N THR A 172 25.23 4.54 14.58
CA THR A 172 25.11 4.41 13.12
C THR A 172 26.44 4.24 12.41
N ALA A 173 27.58 4.61 13.01
CA ALA A 173 28.88 4.64 12.31
C ALA A 173 29.32 3.26 11.80
N ALA A 174 29.03 2.19 12.55
CA ALA A 174 29.32 0.83 12.10
C ALA A 174 28.45 0.40 10.90
N ALA A 175 27.19 0.81 10.88
CA ALA A 175 26.27 0.53 9.78
C ALA A 175 26.63 1.34 8.53
N GLU A 176 26.93 2.64 8.70
CA GLU A 176 27.41 3.53 7.65
C GLU A 176 28.70 3.00 7.03
N PHE A 177 29.67 2.56 7.84
CA PHE A 177 30.91 1.97 7.36
C PHE A 177 30.69 0.66 6.57
N GLN A 178 29.86 -0.24 7.10
CA GLN A 178 29.51 -1.47 6.38
C GLN A 178 28.81 -1.16 5.05
N SER A 179 27.95 -0.14 5.02
CA SER A 179 27.30 0.32 3.80
C SER A 179 28.29 0.98 2.82
N GLY A 180 29.33 1.63 3.33
CA GLY A 180 30.43 2.18 2.54
C GLY A 180 31.25 1.07 1.88
N LEU A 181 31.60 0.02 2.62
CA LEU A 181 32.36 -1.12 2.07
C LEU A 181 31.56 -1.87 1.00
N THR A 182 30.27 -2.10 1.24
CA THR A 182 29.42 -2.80 0.26
C THR A 182 29.19 -1.95 -0.99
N THR A 183 28.96 -0.63 -0.84
CA THR A 183 28.82 0.29 -1.98
C THR A 183 30.12 0.36 -2.78
N ALA A 184 31.28 0.44 -2.12
CA ALA A 184 32.57 0.39 -2.79
C ALA A 184 32.78 -0.94 -3.55
N ALA A 185 32.45 -2.08 -2.93
CA ALA A 185 32.55 -3.39 -3.57
C ALA A 185 31.55 -3.59 -4.74
N LEU A 186 30.45 -2.84 -4.77
CA LEU A 186 29.49 -2.84 -5.88
C LEU A 186 29.88 -1.84 -6.97
N ALA A 187 30.59 -0.77 -6.63
CA ALA A 187 31.11 0.20 -7.58
C ALA A 187 32.34 -0.32 -8.34
N ASP A 188 33.02 -1.35 -7.82
CA ASP A 188 34.15 -1.99 -8.49
C ASP A 188 33.70 -2.60 -9.85
N PRO A 189 34.27 -2.18 -10.99
CA PRO A 189 33.90 -2.69 -12.31
C PRO A 189 34.20 -4.19 -12.49
N SER A 190 35.07 -4.78 -11.66
CA SER A 190 35.34 -6.21 -11.66
C SER A 190 34.29 -7.02 -10.88
N SER A 191 33.42 -6.34 -10.12
CA SER A 191 32.38 -6.96 -9.33
C SER A 191 31.28 -7.53 -10.21
N SER A 192 31.04 -8.83 -10.09
CA SER A 192 29.90 -9.52 -10.70
C SER A 192 28.68 -9.57 -9.78
N ARG A 193 28.73 -8.90 -8.63
CA ARG A 193 27.67 -8.91 -7.62
C ARG A 193 26.55 -7.95 -8.04
N LEU A 194 25.33 -8.49 -8.10
CA LEU A 194 24.13 -7.69 -8.30
C LEU A 194 23.42 -7.55 -6.96
N GLN A 195 23.04 -6.32 -6.63
CA GLN A 195 22.18 -6.09 -5.49
C GLN A 195 20.74 -5.88 -5.94
N GLY A 196 19.85 -6.74 -5.44
CA GLY A 196 18.42 -6.54 -5.62
C GLY A 196 17.91 -5.42 -4.72
N SER A 197 17.70 -4.23 -5.28
CA SER A 197 16.83 -3.23 -4.64
C SER A 197 15.42 -3.47 -5.17
N PRO A 198 14.47 -3.95 -4.35
CA PRO A 198 13.11 -4.11 -4.81
C PRO A 198 12.56 -2.74 -5.23
N HIS A 199 11.79 -2.72 -6.32
CA HIS A 199 11.05 -1.52 -6.72
C HIS A 199 10.15 -1.09 -5.56
N GLU A 200 10.01 0.22 -5.32
CA GLU A 200 9.29 0.73 -4.15
C GLU A 200 7.84 0.26 -4.09
N LEU A 201 7.21 0.18 -5.25
CA LEU A 201 5.84 -0.31 -5.43
C LEU A 201 5.78 -1.78 -5.87
N HIS A 202 6.92 -2.49 -5.84
CA HIS A 202 7.03 -3.91 -6.20
C HIS A 202 6.42 -4.27 -7.57
N GLY A 203 6.50 -3.35 -8.54
CA GLY A 203 5.96 -3.53 -9.88
C GLY A 203 4.44 -3.38 -10.01
N LEU A 204 3.72 -2.94 -8.97
CA LEU A 204 2.27 -2.67 -9.07
C LEU A 204 1.94 -1.46 -9.94
N ALA A 205 2.73 -0.40 -9.80
CA ALA A 205 2.61 0.80 -10.62
C ALA A 205 4.00 1.37 -10.91
N TYR A 206 4.18 1.82 -12.15
CA TYR A 206 5.36 2.55 -12.60
C TYR A 206 5.08 4.03 -12.84
N SER A 207 3.80 4.41 -12.94
CA SER A 207 3.36 5.80 -13.04
C SER A 207 2.83 6.29 -11.69
N SER A 208 3.21 7.49 -11.31
CA SER A 208 2.57 8.20 -10.20
C SER A 208 1.29 8.85 -10.71
N ALA A 209 0.14 8.21 -10.47
CA ALA A 209 -1.12 8.89 -10.69
C ALA A 209 -1.20 10.09 -9.72
N PRO A 210 -1.41 11.33 -10.20
CA PRO A 210 -1.56 12.46 -9.30
C PRO A 210 -2.79 12.24 -8.42
N ALA A 211 -2.62 12.26 -7.10
CA ALA A 211 -3.69 12.00 -6.14
C ALA A 211 -4.91 12.92 -6.37
N ALA A 212 -4.68 14.16 -6.82
CA ALA A 212 -5.72 15.12 -7.15
C ALA A 212 -6.58 14.70 -8.37
N GLY A 213 -5.94 14.11 -9.40
CA GLY A 213 -6.66 13.64 -10.59
C GLY A 213 -7.43 12.35 -10.32
N ALA A 214 -6.90 11.48 -9.45
CA ALA A 214 -7.56 10.23 -9.07
C ALA A 214 -8.92 10.45 -8.40
N ALA A 215 -9.03 11.48 -7.54
CA ALA A 215 -10.30 11.80 -6.86
C ALA A 215 -11.37 12.38 -7.81
N ALA A 216 -10.94 13.17 -8.80
CA ALA A 216 -11.85 13.93 -9.66
C ALA A 216 -12.54 13.04 -10.72
N ASP A 217 -11.83 12.05 -11.26
CA ASP A 217 -12.31 11.23 -12.37
C ASP A 217 -13.32 10.15 -11.91
N PRO A 218 -14.61 10.22 -12.31
CA PRO A 218 -15.58 9.18 -11.99
C PRO A 218 -15.30 7.85 -12.71
N ALA A 219 -14.55 7.85 -13.81
CA ALA A 219 -14.18 6.61 -14.51
C ALA A 219 -13.25 5.71 -13.69
N ARG A 220 -12.60 6.26 -12.65
CA ARG A 220 -11.74 5.53 -11.72
C ARG A 220 -12.48 4.94 -10.52
N ALA A 221 -13.82 4.97 -10.54
CA ALA A 221 -14.61 4.33 -9.51
C ALA A 221 -14.66 2.81 -9.75
N HIS A 222 -14.39 2.04 -8.70
CA HIS A 222 -14.44 0.59 -8.72
C HIS A 222 -15.73 0.12 -8.06
N LYS A 223 -16.40 -0.85 -8.67
CA LYS A 223 -17.54 -1.52 -8.05
C LYS A 223 -17.08 -2.31 -6.84
N GLY A 224 -17.63 -1.98 -5.67
CA GLY A 224 -17.35 -2.65 -4.41
C GLY A 224 -18.60 -3.08 -3.69
N ARG A 225 -18.41 -3.87 -2.63
CA ARG A 225 -19.48 -4.23 -1.70
C ARG A 225 -19.07 -3.87 -0.28
N ALA A 226 -19.90 -3.10 0.41
CA ALA A 226 -19.77 -2.89 1.85
C ALA A 226 -20.04 -4.23 2.58
N LEU A 227 -19.06 -4.69 3.35
CA LEU A 227 -19.08 -5.96 4.06
C LEU A 227 -19.48 -5.78 5.52
N ASP A 228 -18.91 -4.78 6.19
CA ASP A 228 -19.14 -4.54 7.61
C ASP A 228 -18.96 -3.07 8.01
N ARG A 229 -19.47 -2.71 9.19
CA ARG A 229 -19.26 -1.39 9.80
C ARG A 229 -18.14 -1.47 10.82
N ILE A 230 -17.17 -0.57 10.72
CA ILE A 230 -16.09 -0.46 11.70
C ILE A 230 -16.59 0.40 12.86
N ALA A 231 -16.81 -0.22 14.01
CA ALA A 231 -17.09 0.52 15.23
C ALA A 231 -15.83 1.30 15.64
N ARG A 232 -15.93 2.62 15.81
CA ARG A 232 -14.79 3.44 16.26
C ARG A 232 -14.57 3.19 17.76
N PRO A 233 -13.45 2.57 18.17
CA PRO A 233 -13.19 2.33 19.58
C PRO A 233 -13.05 3.66 20.32
N GLY A 234 -13.70 3.80 21.48
CA GLY A 234 -13.59 4.98 22.34
C GLY A 234 -14.60 6.10 22.08
N LYS A 235 -15.39 6.04 21.00
CA LYS A 235 -16.62 6.83 20.89
C LYS A 235 -17.79 5.92 21.22
N SER A 236 -18.10 5.85 22.51
CA SER A 236 -19.41 5.39 22.99
C SER A 236 -20.47 6.25 22.30
N HIS A 237 -20.93 5.79 21.14
CA HIS A 237 -22.05 6.39 20.45
C HIS A 237 -23.26 6.10 21.33
N LEU A 238 -23.59 7.05 22.19
CA LEU A 238 -24.89 7.19 22.79
C LEU A 238 -25.93 7.27 21.66
N GLY A 239 -26.42 6.12 21.20
CA GLY A 239 -27.68 5.94 20.48
C GLY A 239 -27.85 6.58 19.10
N ILE A 240 -26.91 7.38 18.60
CA ILE A 240 -27.00 7.90 17.24
C ILE A 240 -26.35 6.87 16.32
N GLU A 241 -27.15 5.92 15.83
CA GLU A 241 -26.92 5.07 14.65
C GLU A 241 -26.80 5.95 13.38
N GLY A 242 -25.90 6.93 13.43
CA GLY A 242 -25.70 7.91 12.37
C GLY A 242 -24.82 7.33 11.28
N THR A 243 -25.28 7.53 10.06
CA THR A 243 -24.72 7.37 8.70
C THR A 243 -23.24 7.67 8.45
N ASN A 244 -22.44 7.98 9.47
CA ASN A 244 -21.02 8.38 9.34
C ASN A 244 -20.06 7.32 9.91
N ALA A 245 -20.43 6.04 9.83
CA ALA A 245 -19.54 4.93 10.20
C ALA A 245 -18.52 4.67 9.08
N ASP A 246 -17.30 4.28 9.44
CA ASP A 246 -16.35 3.77 8.46
C ASP A 246 -16.79 2.33 8.09
N PHE A 247 -16.60 1.94 6.84
CA PHE A 247 -17.05 0.63 6.35
C PHE A 247 -15.87 -0.21 5.89
N VAL A 248 -15.91 -1.52 6.14
CA VAL A 248 -15.06 -2.47 5.44
C VAL A 248 -15.70 -2.75 4.09
N VAL A 249 -14.99 -2.50 3.00
CA VAL A 249 -15.46 -2.66 1.63
C VAL A 249 -14.65 -3.75 0.94
N GLY A 250 -15.30 -4.72 0.31
CA GLY A 250 -14.67 -5.64 -0.62
C GLY A 250 -14.56 -5.01 -1.99
N LEU A 251 -13.34 -4.79 -2.48
CA LEU A 251 -13.03 -4.16 -3.76
C LEU A 251 -12.03 -5.03 -4.53
N GLY A 252 -12.38 -5.53 -5.72
CA GLY A 252 -11.41 -6.23 -6.58
C GLY A 252 -10.68 -7.42 -5.94
N GLY A 253 -11.33 -8.13 -5.01
CA GLY A 253 -10.71 -9.24 -4.28
C GLY A 253 -9.84 -8.84 -3.07
N LEU A 254 -9.74 -7.54 -2.78
CA LEU A 254 -9.11 -6.98 -1.58
C LEU A 254 -10.16 -6.39 -0.64
N THR A 255 -9.74 -6.10 0.58
CA THR A 255 -10.52 -5.33 1.55
C THR A 255 -9.95 -3.92 1.67
N ALA A 256 -10.84 -2.93 1.61
CA ALA A 256 -10.55 -1.53 1.80
C ALA A 256 -11.37 -0.98 2.97
N ILE A 257 -10.96 0.17 3.48
CA ILE A 257 -11.65 0.90 4.54
C ILE A 257 -12.24 2.17 3.93
N SER A 258 -13.55 2.35 4.02
CA SER A 258 -14.22 3.57 3.59
C SER A 258 -13.98 4.70 4.58
N ARG A 259 -13.72 5.90 4.09
CA ARG A 259 -13.63 7.11 4.89
C ARG A 259 -14.95 7.88 4.78
N THR A 260 -15.80 7.80 5.80
CA THR A 260 -16.94 8.71 5.88
C THR A 260 -16.47 10.05 6.45
N GLY A 261 -16.36 11.04 5.56
CA GLY A 261 -16.04 12.41 5.97
C GLY A 261 -17.07 12.94 6.98
N ALA A 262 -16.64 13.81 7.90
CA ALA A 262 -17.47 14.33 8.99
C ALA A 262 -18.76 15.04 8.54
N VAL A 263 -18.85 15.41 7.27
CA VAL A 263 -19.96 16.18 6.68
C VAL A 263 -20.92 15.30 5.86
N ARG A 264 -20.53 14.06 5.50
CA ARG A 264 -21.34 13.22 4.62
C ARG A 264 -22.13 12.17 5.40
N VAL A 265 -23.36 12.53 5.73
CA VAL A 265 -24.44 11.56 5.93
C VAL A 265 -24.62 10.86 4.59
N THR A 266 -24.18 9.60 4.46
CA THR A 266 -24.47 8.84 3.24
C THR A 266 -25.97 8.55 3.22
N ASP A 267 -26.73 9.36 2.50
CA ASP A 267 -28.18 9.18 2.33
C ASP A 267 -28.52 7.98 1.43
N ARG A 268 -27.53 7.26 0.91
CA ARG A 268 -27.74 6.08 0.07
C ARG A 268 -28.23 4.89 0.92
N PRO A 269 -29.51 4.47 0.79
CA PRO A 269 -30.05 3.37 1.57
C PRO A 269 -29.41 2.01 1.21
N SER A 270 -28.74 1.93 0.05
CA SER A 270 -28.04 0.71 -0.40
C SER A 270 -26.86 0.34 0.48
N LEU A 271 -26.17 1.32 1.07
CA LEU A 271 -25.01 1.10 1.95
C LEU A 271 -25.43 0.79 3.37
N THR A 272 -26.60 1.26 3.83
CA THR A 272 -27.05 1.01 5.20
C THR A 272 -27.61 -0.40 5.38
N GLN A 273 -28.13 -1.01 4.32
CA GLN A 273 -28.64 -2.39 4.30
C GLN A 273 -27.50 -3.41 4.11
N PHE A 274 -26.84 -3.78 5.21
CA PHE A 274 -25.84 -4.85 5.21
C PHE A 274 -26.52 -6.22 5.13
N ASP A 275 -26.23 -6.97 4.07
CA ASP A 275 -26.65 -8.37 3.96
C ASP A 275 -25.46 -9.29 4.22
N TYR A 276 -25.25 -9.61 5.51
CA TYR A 276 -24.24 -10.58 5.95
C TYR A 276 -24.46 -11.98 5.35
N LYS A 277 -25.71 -12.33 5.02
CA LYS A 277 -26.07 -13.63 4.42
C LYS A 277 -25.82 -13.66 2.91
N ARG A 278 -25.48 -12.52 2.28
CA ARG A 278 -25.23 -12.37 0.83
C ARG A 278 -26.39 -12.85 -0.05
N SER A 279 -27.61 -12.88 0.50
CA SER A 279 -28.82 -13.34 -0.18
C SER A 279 -29.24 -12.38 -1.29
N SER A 280 -29.07 -11.07 -1.05
CA SER A 280 -29.36 -9.99 -1.96
C SER A 280 -28.11 -9.61 -2.74
N LYS A 281 -28.16 -9.84 -4.04
CA LYS A 281 -27.07 -9.48 -4.94
C LYS A 281 -26.86 -7.97 -5.03
N LYS A 282 -27.87 -7.15 -4.75
CA LYS A 282 -27.81 -5.69 -4.91
C LYS A 282 -27.45 -4.92 -3.63
N ALA A 283 -27.69 -5.49 -2.44
CA ALA A 283 -27.45 -4.77 -1.20
C ALA A 283 -25.95 -4.56 -0.94
N GLY A 284 -25.60 -3.40 -0.40
CA GLY A 284 -24.22 -3.01 -0.11
C GLY A 284 -23.34 -2.77 -1.33
N ILE A 285 -23.84 -2.89 -2.57
CA ILE A 285 -23.05 -2.57 -3.77
C ILE A 285 -23.09 -1.05 -3.99
N ALA A 286 -21.91 -0.46 -4.13
CA ALA A 286 -21.73 0.92 -4.55
C ALA A 286 -20.44 1.05 -5.38
N ASP A 287 -20.30 2.19 -6.02
CA ASP A 287 -19.07 2.57 -6.69
C ASP A 287 -18.18 3.31 -5.69
N PHE A 288 -16.92 2.90 -5.60
CA PHE A 288 -15.94 3.41 -4.63
C PHE A 288 -14.72 3.94 -5.36
N LYS A 289 -14.30 5.15 -5.02
CA LYS A 289 -13.06 5.76 -5.49
C LYS A 289 -11.94 5.45 -4.50
N VAL A 290 -10.77 5.07 -5.01
CA VAL A 290 -9.60 4.84 -4.14
C VAL A 290 -8.95 6.18 -3.84
N ALA A 291 -9.01 6.59 -2.58
CA ALA A 291 -8.43 7.85 -2.10
C ALA A 291 -6.94 7.69 -1.76
N GLU A 292 -6.57 6.56 -1.17
CA GLU A 292 -5.20 6.25 -0.75
C GLU A 292 -5.00 4.74 -0.87
N ALA A 293 -3.89 4.30 -1.45
CA ALA A 293 -3.54 2.88 -1.54
C ALA A 293 -2.08 2.70 -1.15
N GLU A 294 -1.84 1.91 -0.12
CA GLU A 294 -0.54 1.75 0.50
C GLU A 294 -0.19 0.27 0.61
N ILE A 295 1.07 -0.07 0.29
CA ILE A 295 1.60 -1.40 0.47
C ILE A 295 2.21 -1.47 1.88
N MET A 296 1.54 -2.16 2.80
CA MET A 296 2.02 -2.35 4.19
C MET A 296 3.08 -3.44 4.27
N LYS A 297 2.89 -4.53 3.52
CA LYS A 297 3.83 -5.65 3.45
C LYS A 297 3.91 -6.14 2.01
N PRO A 298 5.12 -6.22 1.41
CA PRO A 298 5.28 -6.77 0.08
C PRO A 298 5.07 -8.28 0.05
N ALA A 299 4.92 -8.85 -1.15
CA ALA A 299 4.90 -10.29 -1.32
C ALA A 299 6.16 -10.91 -0.73
N SER A 300 5.97 -11.98 0.03
CA SER A 300 7.06 -12.88 0.40
C SER A 300 7.14 -14.01 -0.62
N VAL A 301 8.35 -14.35 -1.04
CA VAL A 301 8.59 -15.55 -1.86
C VAL A 301 8.37 -16.79 -1.00
N ILE A 302 7.22 -17.44 -1.18
CA ILE A 302 6.75 -18.56 -0.33
C ILE A 302 7.73 -19.74 -0.32
N GLY A 303 8.45 -19.96 -1.42
CA GLY A 303 9.44 -21.03 -1.54
C GLY A 303 10.76 -20.78 -0.80
N LEU A 304 11.14 -19.52 -0.54
CA LEU A 304 12.40 -19.23 0.18
C LEU A 304 12.27 -19.52 1.69
N THR A 305 11.14 -19.14 2.29
CA THR A 305 10.90 -19.34 3.73
C THR A 305 10.76 -20.81 4.11
N GLN A 306 10.32 -21.67 3.18
CA GLN A 306 10.27 -23.12 3.42
C GLN A 306 11.65 -23.76 3.33
N ARG A 307 12.57 -23.19 2.53
CA ARG A 307 13.90 -23.77 2.29
C ARG A 307 14.90 -23.43 3.39
N THR A 308 14.74 -22.31 4.10
CA THR A 308 15.64 -21.95 5.21
C THR A 308 15.49 -22.82 6.45
N GLY A 309 14.45 -23.67 6.53
CA GLY A 309 14.45 -24.95 7.24
C GLY A 309 14.77 -25.00 8.73
N ARG A 310 15.20 -23.90 9.38
CA ARG A 310 15.57 -23.88 10.79
C ARG A 310 14.35 -23.94 11.69
N ASP A 311 13.22 -23.37 11.27
CA ASP A 311 12.00 -23.36 12.09
C ASP A 311 11.01 -24.49 11.74
N ALA A 312 11.03 -24.98 10.50
CA ALA A 312 10.07 -26.00 10.05
C ALA A 312 10.46 -27.43 10.47
N VAL A 313 11.75 -27.71 10.68
CA VAL A 313 12.22 -29.04 11.09
C VAL A 313 11.84 -29.35 12.55
N TRP A 314 11.67 -28.34 13.40
CA TRP A 314 11.47 -28.58 14.83
C TRP A 314 10.02 -28.90 15.22
N LEU A 315 9.03 -28.53 14.42
CA LEU A 315 7.62 -28.68 14.79
C LEU A 315 6.89 -29.85 14.12
N GLY A 316 7.50 -30.59 13.17
CA GLY A 316 6.90 -31.82 12.60
C GLY A 316 5.51 -31.66 11.97
N LEU A 317 5.01 -30.41 11.85
CA LEU A 317 3.69 -30.11 11.34
C LEU A 317 3.75 -30.21 9.82
N SER A 318 3.40 -31.39 9.31
CA SER A 318 3.07 -31.61 7.90
C SER A 318 1.99 -30.60 7.50
N HIS A 319 2.40 -29.50 6.89
CA HIS A 319 1.46 -28.50 6.38
C HIS A 319 0.74 -29.15 5.22
N SER A 320 -0.57 -29.40 5.39
CA SER A 320 -1.41 -29.92 4.33
C SER A 320 -1.22 -29.10 3.06
N THR A 321 -0.81 -29.75 1.97
CA THR A 321 -0.60 -29.14 0.65
C THR A 321 -1.85 -28.46 0.07
N LEU A 322 -3.01 -28.70 0.68
CA LEU A 322 -4.31 -28.20 0.25
C LEU A 322 -4.53 -26.70 0.46
N ARG A 323 -3.72 -26.03 1.28
CA ARG A 323 -3.84 -24.58 1.53
C ARG A 323 -2.49 -23.89 1.67
N THR A 324 -1.60 -24.10 0.70
CA THR A 324 -0.43 -23.23 0.59
C THR A 324 -0.93 -21.80 0.32
N PRO A 325 -0.62 -20.80 1.17
CA PRO A 325 -1.04 -19.43 0.92
C PRO A 325 -0.51 -18.98 -0.44
N GLY A 326 -1.36 -18.33 -1.25
CA GLY A 326 -0.94 -17.79 -2.53
C GLY A 326 -0.06 -16.55 -2.35
N ALA A 327 0.63 -16.13 -3.42
CA ALA A 327 1.49 -14.93 -3.37
C ALA A 327 0.70 -13.69 -2.91
N LEU A 328 -0.54 -13.53 -3.39
CA LEU A 328 -1.44 -12.44 -2.96
C LEU A 328 -1.83 -12.49 -1.48
N ASP A 329 -1.81 -13.66 -0.84
CA ASP A 329 -2.16 -13.78 0.57
C ASP A 329 -1.04 -13.29 1.50
N SER A 330 0.19 -13.17 0.97
CA SER A 330 1.33 -12.61 1.70
C SER A 330 1.38 -11.08 1.66
N PHE A 331 0.76 -10.46 0.66
CA PHE A 331 0.67 -9.02 0.57
C PHE A 331 -0.28 -8.48 1.64
N ARG A 332 0.09 -7.33 2.22
CA ARG A 332 -0.83 -6.55 3.04
C ARG A 332 -0.96 -5.17 2.42
N PHE A 333 -2.21 -4.81 2.12
CA PHE A 333 -2.55 -3.51 1.56
C PHE A 333 -3.36 -2.74 2.60
N HIS A 334 -3.16 -1.43 2.60
CA HIS A 334 -3.99 -0.50 3.33
C HIS A 334 -4.61 0.43 2.29
N ILE A 335 -5.91 0.24 2.05
CA ILE A 335 -6.62 0.92 0.97
C ILE A 335 -7.75 1.71 1.61
N LYS A 336 -7.74 3.02 1.41
CA LYS A 336 -8.84 3.90 1.79
C LYS A 336 -9.66 4.26 0.57
N VAL A 337 -10.97 4.10 0.71
CA VAL A 337 -11.91 4.42 -0.35
C VAL A 337 -12.89 5.49 0.10
N ASP A 338 -13.32 6.31 -0.85
CA ASP A 338 -14.45 7.22 -0.70
C ASP A 338 -15.58 6.71 -1.59
N GLU A 339 -16.83 6.94 -1.17
CA GLU A 339 -17.97 6.63 -2.03
C GLU A 339 -17.96 7.53 -3.27
N ALA A 340 -18.05 6.92 -4.45
CA ALA A 340 -18.18 7.63 -5.70
C ALA A 340 -19.60 8.20 -5.81
N ASP A 341 -19.67 9.52 -5.94
CA ASP A 341 -20.89 10.16 -6.40
C ASP A 341 -21.01 9.94 -7.92
N THR A 342 -21.79 8.93 -8.29
CA THR A 342 -22.10 8.59 -9.69
C THR A 342 -22.82 9.72 -10.43
N ASP A 343 -23.47 10.61 -9.68
CA ASP A 343 -24.23 11.73 -10.23
C ASP A 343 -23.39 13.01 -10.31
N ALA A 344 -22.14 12.96 -9.82
CA ALA A 344 -21.21 14.06 -9.97
C ALA A 344 -20.84 14.21 -11.45
N PRO A 345 -20.99 15.43 -12.03
CA PRO A 345 -20.65 15.65 -13.42
C PRO A 345 -19.14 15.46 -13.61
N VAL A 346 -18.76 14.76 -14.69
CA VAL A 346 -17.36 14.52 -15.05
C VAL A 346 -16.64 15.87 -15.17
N PRO A 347 -15.46 16.06 -14.55
CA PRO A 347 -14.68 17.27 -14.73
C PRO A 347 -14.49 17.62 -16.21
N GLY A 348 -14.74 18.87 -16.59
CA GLY A 348 -14.71 19.34 -17.99
C GLY A 348 -15.97 19.04 -18.81
N SER A 349 -16.94 18.27 -18.30
CA SER A 349 -18.25 18.16 -18.95
C SER A 349 -19.03 19.47 -18.88
N ARG A 350 -19.97 19.68 -19.82
CA ARG A 350 -20.85 20.88 -19.82
C ARG A 350 -21.60 21.05 -18.48
N ALA A 351 -22.02 19.96 -17.86
CA ALA A 351 -22.70 19.97 -16.56
C ALA A 351 -21.76 20.40 -15.42
N TRP A 352 -20.47 20.09 -15.52
CA TRP A 352 -19.46 20.52 -14.55
C TRP A 352 -19.16 22.01 -14.69
N VAL A 353 -18.89 22.49 -15.91
CA VAL A 353 -18.65 23.91 -16.20
C VAL A 353 -19.86 24.78 -15.82
N GLY A 354 -21.08 24.26 -16.03
CA GLY A 354 -22.31 24.94 -15.62
C GLY A 354 -22.48 25.07 -14.09
N LYS A 355 -21.91 24.16 -13.29
CA LYS A 355 -21.97 24.26 -11.82
C LYS A 355 -21.01 25.31 -11.27
N ASP A 356 -19.80 25.42 -11.83
CA ASP A 356 -18.84 26.43 -11.37
C ASP A 356 -19.35 27.85 -11.63
N THR A 357 -19.97 28.08 -12.80
CA THR A 357 -20.60 29.36 -13.13
C THR A 357 -21.82 29.69 -12.27
N ALA A 358 -22.63 28.69 -11.89
CA ALA A 358 -23.75 28.88 -10.98
C ALA A 358 -23.29 29.15 -9.53
N SER A 359 -22.16 28.59 -9.10
CA SER A 359 -21.59 28.86 -7.77
C SER A 359 -20.88 30.23 -7.69
N ALA A 360 -20.41 30.74 -8.83
CA ALA A 360 -19.77 32.05 -8.97
C ALA A 360 -20.77 33.18 -9.26
N ALA A 361 -22.05 32.89 -9.47
CA ALA A 361 -23.08 33.92 -9.48
C ALA A 361 -23.11 34.58 -8.09
N PRO A 362 -22.96 35.91 -7.98
CA PRO A 362 -23.06 36.58 -6.68
C PRO A 362 -24.40 36.21 -6.07
N ALA A 363 -24.38 35.77 -4.81
CA ALA A 363 -25.56 35.45 -4.01
C ALA A 363 -26.39 36.71 -3.68
N THR A 364 -26.70 37.50 -4.68
CA THR A 364 -27.63 38.62 -4.67
C THR A 364 -28.95 38.08 -5.20
N ALA A 365 -29.99 38.09 -4.36
CA ALA A 365 -31.39 37.73 -4.66
C ALA A 365 -31.90 36.32 -4.24
N ALA A 366 -31.38 35.75 -3.15
CA ALA A 366 -32.16 34.84 -2.32
C ALA A 366 -32.31 35.44 -0.92
N GLU A 367 -33.13 36.48 -0.81
CA GLU A 367 -33.61 36.98 0.47
C GLU A 367 -34.52 35.92 1.10
N GLY A 368 -34.19 35.51 2.32
CA GLY A 368 -35.10 34.80 3.21
C GLY A 368 -34.82 33.30 3.36
N ALA A 369 -33.90 32.94 4.27
CA ALA A 369 -34.18 31.97 5.35
C ALA A 369 -32.93 31.49 6.11
N LEU A 370 -31.71 31.59 5.55
CA LEU A 370 -30.50 31.02 6.18
C LEU A 370 -29.29 31.97 6.14
N GLY A 371 -29.51 33.23 6.50
CA GLY A 371 -28.48 34.27 6.55
C GLY A 371 -27.82 34.42 7.92
N VAL A 372 -26.89 33.54 8.31
CA VAL A 372 -26.08 33.78 9.52
C VAL A 372 -24.56 33.62 9.32
N LEU A 373 -24.05 32.99 8.25
CA LEU A 373 -22.61 32.63 8.24
C LEU A 373 -21.79 32.87 6.97
N GLY A 374 -22.14 33.77 6.05
CA GLY A 374 -21.24 33.98 4.91
C GLY A 374 -21.56 35.08 3.90
N GLY A 375 -21.68 36.34 4.33
CA GLY A 375 -21.66 37.49 3.41
C GLY A 375 -20.25 38.07 3.15
N PRO A 376 -20.03 38.74 2.00
CA PRO A 376 -18.78 39.41 1.64
C PRO A 376 -18.35 40.45 2.70
N ARG A 377 -17.04 40.56 2.94
CA ARG A 377 -16.47 41.33 4.07
C ARG A 377 -16.82 42.83 4.08
N ALA A 378 -17.18 43.41 2.94
CA ALA A 378 -17.42 44.85 2.80
C ALA A 378 -18.73 45.33 3.46
N THR A 379 -19.69 44.44 3.74
CA THR A 379 -20.98 44.81 4.36
C THR A 379 -21.12 44.32 5.80
N ARG A 380 -20.04 43.79 6.41
CA ARG A 380 -20.08 43.37 7.81
C ARG A 380 -20.09 44.61 8.71
N VAL A 381 -21.25 44.94 9.26
CA VAL A 381 -21.36 45.83 10.42
C VAL A 381 -20.50 45.23 11.53
N GLN A 382 -19.45 45.96 11.91
CA GLN A 382 -18.49 45.58 12.95
C GLN A 382 -19.27 45.32 14.25
N GLY A 383 -19.36 44.06 14.67
CA GLY A 383 -20.04 43.66 15.92
C GLY A 383 -21.01 42.47 15.80
N GLN A 384 -21.70 42.29 14.67
CA GLN A 384 -22.72 41.23 14.55
C GLN A 384 -22.15 39.81 14.60
N GLY A 385 -20.93 39.61 14.09
CA GLY A 385 -20.25 38.31 14.19
C GLY A 385 -19.92 37.92 15.63
N ALA A 386 -19.57 38.90 16.48
CA ALA A 386 -19.28 38.64 17.89
C ALA A 386 -20.57 38.30 18.66
N GLU A 387 -21.69 38.93 18.32
CA GLU A 387 -22.99 38.59 18.91
C GLU A 387 -23.49 37.21 18.49
N ALA A 388 -23.32 36.83 17.22
CA ALA A 388 -23.68 35.48 16.75
C ALA A 388 -22.85 34.40 17.45
N VAL A 389 -21.55 34.61 17.63
CA VAL A 389 -20.67 33.70 18.38
C VAL A 389 -21.09 33.63 19.86
N ARG A 390 -21.45 34.77 20.48
CA ARG A 390 -21.98 34.79 21.86
C ARG A 390 -23.30 34.05 21.98
N ARG A 391 -24.20 34.12 20.99
CA ARG A 391 -25.47 33.37 20.99
C ARG A 391 -25.25 31.87 20.87
N ILE A 392 -24.33 31.44 20.00
CA ILE A 392 -23.97 30.02 19.86
C ILE A 392 -23.33 29.51 21.15
N GLN A 393 -22.39 30.28 21.74
CA GLN A 393 -21.79 29.94 23.03
C GLN A 393 -22.84 29.85 24.15
N ALA A 394 -23.78 30.80 24.22
CA ALA A 394 -24.87 30.78 25.19
C ALA A 394 -25.82 29.59 24.99
N GLN A 395 -26.08 29.18 23.75
CA GLN A 395 -26.89 27.98 23.48
C GLN A 395 -26.15 26.71 23.89
N THR A 396 -24.84 26.60 23.59
CA THR A 396 -24.03 25.44 23.98
C THR A 396 -23.84 25.34 25.49
N SER A 397 -23.70 26.47 26.20
CA SER A 397 -23.62 26.45 27.66
C SER A 397 -24.96 26.05 28.28
N ARG A 398 -26.09 26.52 27.72
CA ARG A 398 -27.43 26.15 28.19
C ARG A 398 -27.74 24.68 27.99
N THR A 399 -27.35 24.09 26.86
CA THR A 399 -27.51 22.64 26.64
C THR A 399 -26.59 21.82 27.56
N ALA A 400 -25.35 22.27 27.80
CA ALA A 400 -24.45 21.62 28.75
C ALA A 400 -25.00 21.65 30.19
N ILE A 401 -25.52 22.78 30.64
CA ILE A 401 -26.13 22.93 31.97
C ILE A 401 -27.37 22.04 32.11
N ASN A 402 -28.25 22.01 31.11
CA ASN A 402 -29.44 21.15 31.13
C ASN A 402 -29.08 19.66 31.18
N ASN A 403 -28.02 19.25 30.48
CA ASN A 403 -27.54 17.87 30.52
C ASN A 403 -26.94 17.51 31.89
N LEU A 404 -26.27 18.44 32.55
CA LEU A 404 -25.71 18.25 33.88
C LEU A 404 -26.82 18.15 34.94
N LEU A 405 -27.82 19.02 34.86
CA LEU A 405 -29.03 18.97 35.71
C LEU A 405 -29.78 17.65 35.54
N ASN A 406 -29.99 17.20 34.29
CA ASN A 406 -30.63 15.91 34.02
C ASN A 406 -29.83 14.71 34.55
N ARG A 407 -28.53 14.86 34.77
CA ARG A 407 -27.67 13.82 35.34
C ARG A 407 -27.79 13.75 36.87
N ILE A 408 -27.91 14.92 37.51
CA ILE A 408 -28.14 15.03 38.96
C ILE A 408 -29.53 14.52 39.32
N THR A 409 -30.56 14.86 38.54
CA THR A 409 -31.95 14.44 38.82
C THR A 409 -32.23 12.97 38.53
N LYS A 410 -31.38 12.29 37.75
CA LYS A 410 -31.51 10.86 37.43
C LYS A 410 -30.65 9.94 38.30
N GLN A 411 -29.89 10.45 39.27
CA GLN A 411 -29.31 9.57 40.28
C GLN A 411 -30.42 9.09 41.22
N PRO A 412 -30.71 7.77 41.28
CA PRO A 412 -31.67 7.26 42.25
C PRO A 412 -31.13 7.52 43.67
N PRO A 413 -32.00 7.85 44.64
CA PRO A 413 -31.59 7.96 46.03
C PRO A 413 -31.02 6.60 46.48
N GLN A 414 -29.85 6.64 47.13
CA GLN A 414 -29.20 5.47 47.72
C GLN A 414 -29.96 4.95 48.94
#